data_AF-A0A838VGL6-F1
#
_entry.id   AF-A0A838VGL6-F1
#
_cell.length_a   1.000
_cell.length_b   1.000
_cell.length_c   1.000
_cell.angle_alpha   90.00
_cell.angle_beta   90.00
_cell.angle_gamma   90.00
#
_symmetry.space_group_name_H-M   'P 1'
#
loop_
_entity.id
_entity.type
_entity.pdbx_description
1 polymer ?
#
loop_
_entity_poly.entity_id
_entity_poly.type
_entity_poly.pdbx_seq_one_letter_code
_entity_poly.pdbx_strand_id
1 'polypeptide(L)'
;MKKILSIILLAVAIFTFAFNPPALADAAGGAKIFKANCNACHLGGKNVVQANKTLQKDALEKYGMNSVAAIVTQVTKGKNAMPAFKGRLTDEQIQNVAEYVLEQSEKGWM
;
A
#
# COMPACT_ATOMS: atom_id res chain seq x y z
N MET A 1 -4.01 45.68 18.86
CA MET A 1 -4.73 45.14 17.69
C MET A 1 -3.85 44.28 16.79
N LYS A 2 -2.76 44.80 16.20
CA LYS A 2 -1.84 44.00 15.34
C LYS A 2 -1.24 42.75 16.01
N LYS A 3 -0.83 42.84 17.29
CA LYS A 3 -0.27 41.69 18.03
C LYS A 3 -1.29 40.58 18.29
N ILE A 4 -2.55 40.94 18.53
CA ILE A 4 -3.65 39.97 18.74
C ILE A 4 -3.99 39.29 17.40
N LEU A 5 -3.99 40.04 16.30
CA LEU A 5 -4.16 39.50 14.95
C LEU A 5 -3.04 38.50 14.59
N SER A 6 -1.79 38.80 14.91
CA SER A 6 -0.65 37.91 14.67
C SER A 6 -0.69 36.63 15.51
N ILE A 7 -1.17 36.70 16.75
CA ILE A 7 -1.31 35.52 17.62
C ILE A 7 -2.43 34.60 17.10
N ILE A 8 -3.54 35.17 16.61
CA ILE A 8 -4.63 34.40 16.00
C ILE A 8 -4.15 33.74 14.70
N LEU A 9 -3.40 34.46 13.86
CA LEU A 9 -2.88 33.89 12.61
C LEU A 9 -1.91 32.73 12.87
N LEU A 10 -1.07 32.85 13.91
CA LEU A 10 -0.12 31.82 14.31
C LEU A 10 -0.83 30.59 14.89
N ALA A 11 -1.89 30.80 15.70
CA ALA A 11 -2.70 29.71 16.25
C ALA A 11 -3.45 28.93 15.15
N VAL A 12 -3.97 29.62 14.12
CA VAL A 12 -4.63 29.00 12.96
C VAL A 12 -3.64 28.17 12.14
N ALA A 13 -2.40 28.65 11.94
CA ALA A 13 -1.38 27.91 11.20
C ALA A 13 -0.90 26.63 11.95
N ILE A 14 -0.87 26.66 13.28
CA ILE A 14 -0.51 25.48 14.10
C ILE A 14 -1.64 24.45 14.06
N PHE A 15 -2.91 24.89 14.02
CA PHE A 15 -4.06 24.00 13.96
C PHE A 15 -4.20 23.26 12.62
N THR A 16 -3.78 23.87 11.50
CA THR A 16 -3.84 23.23 10.17
C THR A 16 -2.71 22.21 9.94
N PHE A 17 -1.54 22.38 10.57
CA PHE A 17 -0.44 21.42 10.44
C PHE A 17 -0.60 20.19 11.34
N ALA A 18 -1.22 20.33 12.52
CA ALA A 18 -1.39 19.25 13.50
C ALA A 18 -2.51 18.25 13.15
N PHE A 19 -3.37 18.57 12.19
CA PHE A 19 -4.52 17.77 11.77
C PHE A 19 -4.42 17.23 10.33
N ASN A 20 -3.20 16.93 9.86
CA ASN A 20 -3.07 15.99 8.75
C ASN A 20 -3.12 14.58 9.34
N PRO A 21 -4.26 13.88 9.32
CA PRO A 21 -4.24 12.45 9.61
C PRO A 21 -3.21 11.82 8.64
N PRO A 22 -2.41 10.84 9.08
CA PRO A 22 -1.66 10.02 8.14
C PRO A 22 -2.67 9.57 7.09
N ALA A 23 -2.34 9.75 5.81
CA ALA A 23 -3.22 9.38 4.71
C ALA A 23 -3.69 7.95 4.96
N LEU A 24 -4.92 7.80 5.44
CA LEU A 24 -5.50 6.50 5.72
C LEU A 24 -5.63 5.84 4.36
N ALA A 25 -4.90 4.76 4.16
CA ALA A 25 -4.96 4.03 2.92
C ALA A 25 -6.41 3.63 2.65
N ASP A 26 -6.85 3.94 1.44
CA ASP A 26 -8.16 3.54 0.97
C ASP A 26 -8.11 2.03 0.70
N ALA A 27 -8.42 1.23 1.72
CA ALA A 27 -8.50 -0.22 1.62
C ALA A 27 -9.47 -0.68 0.51
N ALA A 28 -10.54 0.10 0.26
CA ALA A 28 -11.46 -0.16 -0.86
C ALA A 28 -10.77 0.07 -2.21
N GLY A 29 -9.91 1.09 -2.30
CA GLY A 29 -9.02 1.35 -3.42
C GLY A 29 -8.03 0.20 -3.65
N GLY A 30 -7.37 -0.29 -2.59
CA GLY A 30 -6.41 -1.39 -2.65
C GLY A 30 -7.00 -2.68 -3.24
N ALA A 31 -8.20 -3.08 -2.78
CA ALA A 31 -8.91 -4.24 -3.30
C ALA A 31 -9.27 -4.11 -4.79
N LYS A 32 -9.71 -2.92 -5.22
CA LYS A 32 -10.03 -2.63 -6.64
C LYS A 32 -8.79 -2.72 -7.52
N ILE A 33 -7.67 -2.16 -7.05
CA ILE A 33 -6.39 -2.21 -7.76
C ILE A 33 -5.91 -3.66 -7.87
N PHE A 34 -5.97 -4.43 -6.79
CA PHE A 34 -5.60 -5.85 -6.78
C PHE A 34 -6.43 -6.65 -7.80
N LYS A 35 -7.75 -6.45 -7.80
CA LYS A 35 -8.66 -7.12 -8.74
C LYS A 35 -8.35 -6.76 -10.20
N ALA A 36 -7.97 -5.52 -10.49
CA ALA A 36 -7.70 -5.08 -11.85
C ALA A 36 -6.31 -5.49 -12.36
N ASN A 37 -5.32 -5.66 -11.48
CA ASN A 37 -3.91 -5.74 -11.88
C ASN A 37 -3.17 -6.99 -11.39
N CYS A 38 -3.58 -7.59 -10.28
CA CYS A 38 -2.78 -8.58 -9.55
C CYS A 38 -3.42 -9.98 -9.55
N ASN A 39 -4.75 -10.05 -9.54
CA ASN A 39 -5.48 -11.30 -9.34
C ASN A 39 -5.20 -12.36 -10.42
N ALA A 40 -4.83 -11.96 -11.63
CA ALA A 40 -4.57 -12.88 -12.74
C ALA A 40 -3.46 -13.89 -12.39
N CYS A 41 -2.50 -13.48 -11.56
CA CYS A 41 -1.47 -14.35 -11.03
C CYS A 41 -1.67 -14.73 -9.56
N HIS A 42 -2.33 -13.87 -8.78
CA HIS A 42 -2.35 -13.93 -7.32
C HIS A 42 -3.72 -14.17 -6.69
N LEU A 43 -4.70 -14.67 -7.45
CA LEU A 43 -6.03 -14.96 -6.92
C LEU A 43 -5.97 -15.84 -5.66
N GLY A 44 -6.71 -15.43 -4.61
CA GLY A 44 -6.71 -16.13 -3.31
C GLY A 44 -5.34 -16.18 -2.64
N GLY A 45 -4.48 -15.19 -2.89
CA GLY A 45 -3.13 -15.13 -2.37
C GLY A 45 -2.18 -16.15 -2.97
N LYS A 46 -2.56 -16.87 -4.03
CA LYS A 46 -1.69 -17.86 -4.68
C LYS A 46 -0.65 -17.19 -5.57
N ASN A 47 0.12 -17.99 -6.29
CA ASN A 47 0.97 -17.51 -7.37
C ASN A 47 1.03 -18.59 -8.46
N VAL A 48 0.38 -18.34 -9.59
CA VAL A 48 0.30 -19.30 -10.70
C VAL A 48 1.62 -19.45 -11.46
N VAL A 49 2.56 -18.51 -11.28
CA VAL A 49 3.86 -18.52 -11.97
C VAL A 49 4.95 -19.16 -11.11
N GLN A 50 4.96 -18.89 -9.80
CA GLN A 50 5.89 -19.50 -8.84
C GLN A 50 5.13 -19.97 -7.60
N ALA A 51 4.74 -21.25 -7.59
CA ALA A 51 3.84 -21.83 -6.59
C ALA A 51 4.31 -21.66 -5.13
N ASN A 52 5.62 -21.55 -4.89
CA ASN A 52 6.18 -21.35 -3.57
C ASN A 52 6.30 -19.87 -3.13
N LYS A 53 5.97 -18.91 -4.00
CA LYS A 53 6.02 -17.46 -3.71
C LYS A 53 4.62 -16.86 -3.74
N THR A 54 3.78 -17.39 -2.88
CA THR A 54 2.42 -16.91 -2.64
C THR A 54 2.44 -15.58 -1.89
N LEU A 55 1.25 -14.97 -1.74
CA LEU A 55 1.01 -13.82 -0.87
C LEU A 55 0.46 -14.26 0.51
N GLN A 56 0.65 -15.54 0.86
CA GLN A 56 0.33 -16.05 2.18
C GLN A 56 1.37 -15.57 3.18
N LYS A 57 0.95 -15.34 4.43
CA LYS A 57 1.79 -14.73 5.47
C LYS A 57 3.12 -15.47 5.66
N ASP A 58 3.08 -16.80 5.73
CA ASP A 58 4.26 -17.66 5.89
C ASP A 58 5.28 -17.49 4.75
N ALA A 59 4.82 -17.41 3.51
CA ALA A 59 5.66 -17.16 2.35
C ALA A 59 6.22 -15.72 2.38
N LEU A 60 5.38 -14.74 2.70
CA LEU A 60 5.82 -13.35 2.81
C LEU A 60 6.92 -13.21 3.88
N GLU A 61 6.77 -13.83 5.04
CA GLU A 61 7.80 -13.84 6.09
C GLU A 61 9.08 -14.53 5.61
N LYS A 62 8.95 -15.74 5.06
CA LYS A 62 10.09 -16.54 4.58
C LYS A 62 10.95 -15.82 3.53
N TYR A 63 10.34 -15.02 2.67
CA TYR A 63 11.05 -14.30 1.61
C TYR A 63 11.28 -12.82 1.92
N GLY A 64 11.07 -12.37 3.16
CA GLY A 64 11.32 -10.98 3.57
C GLY A 64 10.37 -9.95 2.93
N MET A 65 9.17 -10.39 2.56
CA MET A 65 8.12 -9.61 1.92
C MET A 65 6.98 -9.22 2.87
N ASN A 66 7.02 -9.64 4.15
CA ASN A 66 5.98 -9.33 5.14
C ASN A 66 6.07 -7.87 5.67
N SER A 67 6.13 -6.90 4.76
CA SER A 67 6.04 -5.47 5.08
C SER A 67 5.55 -4.69 3.88
N VAL A 68 4.84 -3.59 4.14
CA VAL A 68 4.33 -2.70 3.09
C VAL A 68 5.46 -2.19 2.21
N ALA A 69 6.58 -1.75 2.80
CA ALA A 69 7.73 -1.23 2.06
C ALA A 69 8.35 -2.25 1.10
N ALA A 70 8.44 -3.53 1.50
CA ALA A 70 8.94 -4.58 0.63
C ALA A 70 7.98 -4.83 -0.54
N ILE A 71 6.67 -4.91 -0.26
CA ILE A 71 5.64 -5.13 -1.28
C ILE A 71 5.59 -3.94 -2.25
N VAL A 72 5.60 -2.71 -1.76
CA VAL A 72 5.71 -1.48 -2.59
C VAL A 72 6.89 -1.58 -3.52
N THR A 73 8.09 -1.88 -2.99
CA THR A 73 9.30 -2.01 -3.81
C THR A 73 9.15 -3.06 -4.91
N GLN A 74 8.57 -4.21 -4.59
CA GLN A 74 8.35 -5.31 -5.53
C GLN A 74 7.30 -4.97 -6.60
N VAL A 75 6.22 -4.27 -6.24
CA VAL A 75 5.19 -3.81 -7.18
C VAL A 75 5.74 -2.71 -8.09
N THR A 76 6.47 -1.74 -7.53
CA THR A 76 7.08 -0.65 -8.28
C THR A 76 8.09 -1.18 -9.31
N LYS A 77 9.00 -2.06 -8.89
CA LYS A 77 10.14 -2.50 -9.72
C LYS A 77 9.87 -3.77 -10.52
N GLY A 78 8.89 -4.57 -10.13
CA GLY A 78 8.71 -5.92 -10.65
C GLY A 78 9.91 -6.83 -10.30
N LYS A 79 9.83 -8.10 -10.71
CA LYS A 79 10.96 -9.04 -10.66
C LYS A 79 10.66 -10.25 -11.53
N ASN A 80 11.58 -10.59 -12.44
CA ASN A 80 11.42 -11.70 -13.37
C ASN A 80 10.08 -11.61 -14.14
N ALA A 81 9.21 -12.61 -14.01
CA ALA A 81 7.90 -12.65 -14.65
C ALA A 81 6.87 -11.67 -14.06
N MET A 82 7.10 -11.14 -12.85
CA MET A 82 6.22 -10.11 -12.29
C MET A 82 6.58 -8.75 -12.92
N PRO A 83 5.65 -8.10 -13.67
CA PRO A 83 5.93 -6.83 -14.33
C PRO A 83 6.11 -5.70 -13.31
N ALA A 84 6.86 -4.67 -13.71
CA ALA A 84 6.92 -3.41 -12.98
C ALA A 84 5.62 -2.62 -13.19
N PHE A 85 5.08 -2.05 -12.12
CA PHE A 85 3.89 -1.19 -12.18
C PHE A 85 4.19 0.30 -12.09
N LYS A 86 5.46 0.69 -11.91
CA LYS A 86 5.88 2.09 -12.04
C LYS A 86 5.44 2.64 -13.40
N GLY A 87 4.76 3.79 -13.40
CA GLY A 87 4.23 4.44 -14.59
C GLY A 87 2.90 3.87 -15.10
N ARG A 88 2.40 2.76 -14.51
CA ARG A 88 1.04 2.24 -14.73
C ARG A 88 0.11 2.57 -13.57
N LEU A 89 0.66 2.56 -12.37
CA LEU A 89 -0.01 2.96 -11.13
C LEU A 89 0.70 4.17 -10.53
N THR A 90 -0.04 5.02 -9.84
CA THR A 90 0.52 6.09 -9.00
C THR A 90 1.16 5.49 -7.75
N ASP A 91 2.05 6.24 -7.10
CA ASP A 91 2.70 5.77 -5.86
C ASP A 91 1.66 5.48 -4.75
N GLU A 92 0.60 6.28 -4.67
CA GLU A 92 -0.53 6.04 -3.76
C GLU A 92 -1.29 4.75 -4.09
N GLN A 93 -1.52 4.45 -5.37
CA GLN A 93 -2.14 3.19 -5.79
C GLN A 93 -1.26 1.98 -5.45
N ILE A 94 0.06 2.12 -5.59
CA ILE A 94 1.02 1.07 -5.20
C ILE A 94 1.01 0.88 -3.68
N GLN A 95 0.97 1.95 -2.91
CA GLN A 95 0.85 1.90 -1.45
C GLN A 95 -0.45 1.18 -1.05
N ASN A 96 -1.59 1.60 -1.59
CA ASN A 96 -2.90 1.03 -1.26
C ASN A 96 -2.98 -0.48 -1.57
N VAL A 97 -2.42 -0.93 -2.71
CA VAL A 97 -2.43 -2.37 -3.03
C VAL A 97 -1.44 -3.15 -2.17
N ALA A 98 -0.32 -2.55 -1.76
CA ALA A 98 0.63 -3.19 -0.87
C ALA A 98 0.05 -3.41 0.53
N GLU A 99 -0.65 -2.41 1.06
CA GLU A 99 -1.36 -2.51 2.33
C GLU A 99 -2.49 -3.55 2.27
N TYR A 100 -3.28 -3.52 1.19
CA TYR A 100 -4.32 -4.53 0.96
C TYR A 100 -3.73 -5.94 0.96
N VAL A 101 -2.64 -6.20 0.24
CA VAL A 101 -1.99 -7.52 0.21
C VAL A 101 -1.55 -7.96 1.60
N LEU A 102 -0.94 -7.05 2.38
CA LEU A 102 -0.49 -7.36 3.74
C LEU A 102 -1.68 -7.69 4.65
N GLU A 103 -2.73 -6.88 4.61
CA GLU A 103 -3.96 -7.10 5.38
C GLU A 103 -4.63 -8.44 5.01
N GLN A 104 -4.72 -8.77 3.72
CA GLN A 104 -5.27 -10.04 3.27
C GLN A 104 -4.42 -11.23 3.72
N SER A 105 -3.10 -11.08 3.75
CA SER A 105 -2.20 -12.13 4.23
C SER A 105 -2.42 -12.44 5.71
N GLU A 106 -2.70 -11.43 6.54
CA GLU A 106 -3.04 -11.57 7.96
C GLU A 106 -4.41 -12.23 8.16
N LYS A 107 -5.36 -11.99 7.23
CA LYS A 107 -6.68 -12.63 7.21
C LYS A 107 -6.68 -14.03 6.58
N GLY A 108 -5.53 -14.49 6.06
CA GLY A 108 -5.43 -15.77 5.36
C GLY A 108 -6.20 -15.81 4.03
N TRP A 109 -6.44 -14.65 3.40
CA TRP A 109 -7.18 -14.51 2.15
C TRP A 109 -8.64 -15.03 2.20
N MET A 110 -9.29 -14.87 3.37
CA MET A 110 -10.72 -15.19 3.63
C MET A 110 -11.63 -13.98 3.46
#